data_AF-A0A4Q2K373-F1
#
_entry.id   AF-A0A4Q2K373-F1
#
_cell.length_a   1.000
_cell.length_b   1.000
_cell.length_c   1.000
_cell.angle_alpha   90.00
_cell.angle_beta   90.00
_cell.angle_gamma   90.00
#
_symmetry.space_group_name_H-M   'P 1'
#
loop_
_entity.id
_entity.type
_entity.pdbx_description
1 polymer ?
#
loop_
_entity_poly.entity_id
_entity_poly.type
_entity_poly.pdbx_seq_one_letter_code
_entity_poly.pdbx_strand_id
1 'polypeptide(L)'
;MDERRMREMLERVAAGELTPELAEGMLAGQGFTDLDFAKVDTQRAARTGAGEVVYGAGKTAEQIAKICRALAAAGQLCVLVTRLDAEKAREVDCLLAQADDEAPAGLAFEYRPIPKLGIYGAIPAPARASYVAVACAGTSDLYCAEEAAVTAEVLGSRVVRLYDVGVAGIHRLLAHADDLAGAAAIVAVAGMEGALASVVGGMAKCPVIAVPTSVGYGASFNGLAALLAMLNSCASGVSVVNIDNGFGAGYQAHMIESACGVAREERGGAMNTLRWNLSENATRAQLLGDTLLQLPEGAREQLEQAAAAAGVPERHHHNIGEVLATIDTLAVSDRVKADLRAVYTILAEAEAAAHGCAVGETHFHEVGDGARIRNTLLLCLAIEQANPQRIVATPAQTGEGTVMCAHGELAIPAPATAAIIARGIPTATRKLPGERMTPTSAAIILHFVDEFAGE
;
A
#
# COMPACT_ATOMS: atom_id res chain seq x y z
N MET A 1 -18.88 11.97 -8.88
CA MET A 1 -18.66 11.85 -10.33
C MET A 1 -17.33 11.14 -10.52
N ASP A 2 -17.27 10.09 -11.32
CA ASP A 2 -16.03 9.33 -11.59
C ASP A 2 -15.04 10.17 -12.44
N GLU A 3 -13.73 9.91 -12.33
CA GLU A 3 -12.63 10.64 -12.99
C GLU A 3 -12.77 10.64 -14.51
N ARG A 4 -13.23 9.53 -15.09
CA ARG A 4 -13.46 9.41 -16.54
C ARG A 4 -14.55 10.37 -17.02
N ARG A 5 -15.64 10.48 -16.26
CA ARG A 5 -16.78 11.33 -16.58
C ARG A 5 -16.46 12.81 -16.36
N MET A 6 -15.61 13.11 -15.38
CA MET A 6 -15.03 14.43 -15.16
C MET A 6 -14.14 14.84 -16.35
N ARG A 7 -13.26 13.94 -16.81
CA ARG A 7 -12.38 14.18 -17.95
C ARG A 7 -13.17 14.44 -19.23
N GLU A 8 -14.18 13.61 -19.53
CA GLU A 8 -15.07 13.80 -20.69
C GLU A 8 -15.81 15.15 -20.61
N MET A 9 -16.24 15.56 -19.43
CA MET A 9 -16.88 16.88 -19.25
C MET A 9 -15.88 18.02 -19.46
N LEU A 10 -14.65 17.92 -18.93
CA LEU A 10 -13.59 18.92 -19.14
C LEU A 10 -13.16 19.00 -20.61
N GLU A 11 -13.09 17.87 -21.31
CA GLU A 11 -12.82 17.82 -22.76
C GLU A 11 -13.92 18.51 -23.57
N ARG A 12 -15.19 18.34 -23.19
CA ARG A 12 -16.32 19.03 -23.82
C ARG A 12 -16.33 20.54 -23.54
N VAL A 13 -15.86 20.96 -22.36
CA VAL A 13 -15.63 22.39 -22.06
C VAL A 13 -14.49 22.93 -22.90
N ALA A 14 -13.38 22.20 -23.02
CA ALA A 14 -12.22 22.58 -23.84
C ALA A 14 -12.56 22.66 -25.34
N ALA A 15 -13.46 21.80 -25.82
CA ALA A 15 -13.97 21.81 -27.19
C ALA A 15 -15.02 22.91 -27.46
N GLY A 16 -15.48 23.63 -26.43
CA GLY A 16 -16.51 24.66 -26.54
C GLY A 16 -17.94 24.12 -26.72
N GLU A 17 -18.14 22.82 -26.53
CA GLU A 17 -19.44 22.13 -26.62
C GLU A 17 -20.28 22.29 -25.34
N LEU A 18 -19.65 22.66 -24.23
CA LEU A 18 -20.27 22.90 -22.94
C LEU A 18 -19.68 24.18 -22.32
N THR A 19 -20.52 25.10 -21.85
CA THR A 19 -20.00 26.30 -21.17
C THR A 19 -19.56 25.94 -19.75
N PRO A 20 -18.56 26.65 -19.19
CA PRO A 20 -18.15 26.47 -17.80
C PRO A 20 -19.32 26.59 -16.82
N GLU A 21 -20.28 27.48 -17.06
CA GLU A 21 -21.46 27.69 -16.20
C GLU A 21 -22.43 26.51 -16.27
N LEU A 22 -22.59 25.88 -17.44
CA LEU A 22 -23.39 24.66 -17.60
C LEU A 22 -22.68 23.46 -16.98
N ALA A 23 -21.35 23.36 -17.12
CA ALA A 23 -20.55 22.33 -16.47
C ALA A 23 -20.61 22.47 -14.93
N GLU A 24 -20.55 23.69 -14.41
CA GLU A 24 -20.72 23.99 -12.99
C GLU A 24 -22.13 23.63 -12.50
N GLY A 25 -23.17 23.90 -13.30
CA GLY A 25 -24.55 23.46 -13.02
C GLY A 25 -24.71 21.93 -13.00
N MET A 26 -23.99 21.22 -13.87
CA MET A 26 -23.96 19.75 -13.90
C MET A 26 -23.16 19.16 -12.72
N LEU A 27 -22.14 19.87 -12.24
CA LEU A 27 -21.43 19.58 -10.99
C LEU A 27 -22.30 19.87 -9.76
N ALA A 28 -23.14 20.90 -9.84
CA ALA A 28 -24.09 21.33 -8.82
C ALA A 28 -25.42 20.55 -8.85
N GLY A 29 -25.48 19.40 -9.54
CA GLY A 29 -26.58 18.45 -9.39
C GLY A 29 -26.78 18.12 -7.92
N GLN A 30 -28.04 18.14 -7.46
CA GLN A 30 -28.40 17.85 -6.07
C GLN A 30 -27.62 16.61 -5.61
N GLY A 31 -26.82 16.73 -4.56
CA GLY A 31 -25.95 15.65 -4.06
C GLY A 31 -26.69 14.43 -3.52
N PHE A 32 -27.94 14.24 -3.95
CA PHE A 32 -28.81 13.14 -3.63
C PHE A 32 -29.73 12.82 -4.82
N THR A 33 -30.16 11.57 -4.93
CA THR A 33 -31.26 11.12 -5.79
C THR A 33 -32.52 11.02 -4.96
N ASP A 34 -33.59 11.72 -5.35
CA ASP A 34 -34.90 11.61 -4.70
C ASP A 34 -35.67 10.43 -5.29
N LEU A 35 -36.03 9.46 -4.44
CA LEU A 35 -36.80 8.26 -4.80
C LEU A 35 -38.25 8.34 -4.29
N ASP A 36 -38.76 9.53 -3.98
CA ASP A 36 -40.05 9.84 -3.35
C ASP A 36 -40.16 9.41 -1.87
N PHE A 37 -39.61 8.24 -1.52
CA PHE A 37 -39.63 7.71 -0.15
C PHE A 37 -38.28 7.87 0.58
N ALA A 38 -37.22 8.23 -0.14
CA ALA A 38 -35.88 8.44 0.40
C ALA A 38 -35.08 9.38 -0.49
N LYS A 39 -34.24 10.23 0.11
CA LYS A 39 -33.24 11.04 -0.58
C LYS A 39 -31.87 10.40 -0.35
N VAL A 40 -31.37 9.74 -1.37
CA VAL A 40 -30.15 8.92 -1.34
C VAL A 40 -28.96 9.79 -1.72
N ASP A 41 -28.00 9.97 -0.82
CA ASP A 41 -26.79 10.77 -1.02
C ASP A 41 -25.78 10.06 -1.94
N THR A 42 -25.87 10.39 -3.23
CA THR A 42 -25.00 9.88 -4.30
C THR A 42 -23.60 10.49 -4.30
N GLN A 43 -23.35 11.52 -3.48
CA GLN A 43 -22.05 12.19 -3.38
C GLN A 43 -21.30 11.88 -2.08
N ARG A 44 -21.86 11.04 -1.21
CA ARG A 44 -21.27 10.72 0.10
C ARG A 44 -19.84 10.18 0.00
N ALA A 45 -19.56 9.34 -0.99
CA ALA A 45 -18.22 8.82 -1.25
C ALA A 45 -17.20 9.93 -1.53
N ALA A 46 -17.58 10.92 -2.37
CA ALA A 46 -16.72 12.05 -2.69
C ALA A 46 -16.49 12.97 -1.48
N ARG A 47 -17.47 13.10 -0.58
CA ARG A 47 -17.39 13.99 0.60
C ARG A 47 -16.69 13.34 1.81
N THR A 48 -16.89 12.05 2.01
CA THR A 48 -16.52 11.36 3.27
C THR A 48 -15.57 10.18 3.07
N GLY A 49 -15.19 9.89 1.83
CA GLY A 49 -14.33 8.74 1.50
C GLY A 49 -15.05 7.39 1.49
N ALA A 50 -16.35 7.34 1.82
CA ALA A 50 -17.16 6.12 1.86
C ALA A 50 -18.54 6.31 1.24
N GLY A 51 -19.01 5.30 0.50
CA GLY A 51 -20.35 5.26 -0.09
C GLY A 51 -21.48 5.28 0.95
N GLU A 52 -22.70 5.52 0.48
CA GLU A 52 -23.87 5.44 1.35
C GLU A 52 -24.22 3.98 1.68
N VAL A 53 -24.68 3.76 2.90
CA VAL A 53 -25.06 2.46 3.45
C VAL A 53 -26.56 2.47 3.70
N VAL A 54 -27.24 1.41 3.27
CA VAL A 54 -28.69 1.29 3.38
C VAL A 54 -29.05 0.70 4.73
N TYR A 55 -29.74 1.47 5.57
CA TYR A 55 -30.36 0.92 6.79
C TYR A 55 -31.63 0.15 6.42
N GLY A 56 -31.57 -1.19 6.46
CA GLY A 56 -32.63 -2.08 5.98
C GLY A 56 -33.78 -2.29 6.97
N ALA A 57 -33.55 -2.06 8.27
CA ALA A 57 -34.61 -2.12 9.26
C ALA A 57 -35.65 -1.01 9.02
N GLY A 58 -36.92 -1.37 9.03
CA GLY A 58 -38.04 -0.46 8.75
C GLY A 58 -38.31 -0.16 7.26
N LYS A 59 -37.44 -0.56 6.33
CA LYS A 59 -37.68 -0.43 4.87
C LYS A 59 -38.28 -1.70 4.27
N THR A 60 -39.07 -1.58 3.21
CA THR A 60 -39.56 -2.74 2.42
C THR A 60 -38.47 -3.26 1.47
N ALA A 61 -38.63 -4.48 0.94
CA ALA A 61 -37.68 -5.05 -0.01
C ALA A 61 -37.59 -4.20 -1.30
N GLU A 62 -38.71 -3.68 -1.79
CA GLU A 62 -38.77 -2.80 -2.97
C GLU A 62 -38.01 -1.50 -2.75
N GLN A 63 -38.17 -0.89 -1.56
CA GLN A 63 -37.44 0.32 -1.20
C GLN A 63 -35.93 0.08 -1.18
N ILE A 64 -35.50 -1.06 -0.59
CA ILE A 64 -34.08 -1.42 -0.52
C ILE A 64 -33.52 -1.64 -1.92
N ALA A 65 -34.20 -2.41 -2.77
CA ALA A 65 -33.76 -2.69 -4.14
C ALA A 65 -33.63 -1.40 -4.96
N LYS A 66 -34.61 -0.49 -4.88
CA LYS A 66 -34.55 0.83 -5.54
C LYS A 66 -33.37 1.68 -5.07
N ILE A 67 -33.11 1.73 -3.76
CA ILE A 67 -31.95 2.46 -3.23
C ILE A 67 -30.64 1.85 -3.75
N CYS A 68 -30.52 0.52 -3.74
CA CYS A 68 -29.31 -0.17 -4.22
C CYS A 68 -29.05 0.12 -5.70
N ARG A 69 -30.09 0.08 -6.54
CA ARG A 69 -29.99 0.45 -7.97
C ARG A 69 -29.59 1.91 -8.15
N ALA A 70 -30.20 2.84 -7.42
CA ALA A 70 -29.88 4.26 -7.52
C ALA A 70 -28.42 4.55 -7.14
N LEU A 71 -27.92 3.94 -6.07
CA LEU A 71 -26.51 4.06 -5.66
C LEU A 71 -25.56 3.45 -6.69
N ALA A 72 -25.88 2.27 -7.23
CA ALA A 72 -25.09 1.63 -8.27
C ALA A 72 -25.05 2.45 -9.57
N ALA A 73 -26.19 2.99 -10.01
CA ALA A 73 -26.29 3.87 -11.18
C ALA A 73 -25.49 5.18 -10.99
N ALA A 74 -25.37 5.65 -9.75
CA ALA A 74 -24.52 6.78 -9.38
C ALA A 74 -23.01 6.45 -9.34
N GLY A 75 -22.63 5.20 -9.58
CA GLY A 75 -21.23 4.75 -9.64
C GLY A 75 -20.71 4.12 -8.35
N GLN A 76 -21.57 3.85 -7.36
CA GLN A 76 -21.16 3.11 -6.16
C GLN A 76 -21.08 1.61 -6.45
N LEU A 77 -19.85 1.09 -6.60
CA LEU A 77 -19.57 -0.29 -7.02
C LEU A 77 -19.91 -1.37 -5.97
N CYS A 78 -20.06 -0.97 -4.70
CA CYS A 78 -20.44 -1.84 -3.60
C CYS A 78 -21.41 -1.12 -2.66
N VAL A 79 -22.60 -1.67 -2.48
CA VAL A 79 -23.65 -1.13 -1.60
C VAL A 79 -23.89 -2.11 -0.45
N LEU A 80 -23.69 -1.64 0.78
CA LEU A 80 -23.97 -2.40 1.99
C LEU A 80 -25.39 -2.09 2.49
N VAL A 81 -26.12 -3.14 2.85
CA VAL A 81 -27.44 -3.08 3.48
C VAL A 81 -27.33 -3.69 4.88
N THR A 82 -27.60 -2.90 5.92
CA THR A 82 -27.52 -3.33 7.32
C THR A 82 -28.89 -3.77 7.87
N ARG A 83 -28.88 -4.66 8.87
CA ARG A 83 -30.08 -5.15 9.57
C ARG A 83 -31.15 -5.71 8.61
N LEU A 84 -30.72 -6.63 7.74
CA LEU A 84 -31.53 -7.27 6.72
C LEU A 84 -31.87 -8.71 7.11
N ASP A 85 -33.13 -8.99 7.42
CA ASP A 85 -33.58 -10.35 7.73
C ASP A 85 -33.64 -11.24 6.48
N ALA A 86 -33.52 -12.55 6.67
CA ALA A 86 -33.35 -13.52 5.59
C ALA A 86 -34.51 -13.56 4.57
N GLU A 87 -35.74 -13.36 5.03
CA GLU A 87 -36.91 -13.28 4.14
C GLU A 87 -36.82 -12.07 3.21
N LYS A 88 -36.61 -10.89 3.81
CA LYS A 88 -36.42 -9.63 3.07
C LYS A 88 -35.20 -9.69 2.14
N ALA A 89 -34.13 -10.36 2.55
CA ALA A 89 -32.94 -10.54 1.71
C ALA A 89 -33.26 -11.32 0.42
N ARG A 90 -34.07 -12.39 0.50
CA ARG A 90 -34.49 -13.15 -0.69
C ARG A 90 -35.36 -12.31 -1.62
N GLU A 91 -36.27 -11.52 -1.06
CA GLU A 91 -37.11 -10.62 -1.85
C GLU A 91 -36.26 -9.55 -2.56
N VAL A 92 -35.31 -8.94 -1.85
CA VAL A 92 -34.37 -7.97 -2.43
C VAL A 92 -33.54 -8.60 -3.56
N ASP A 93 -33.04 -9.83 -3.36
CA ASP A 93 -32.29 -10.57 -4.38
C ASP A 93 -33.15 -10.81 -5.64
N CYS A 94 -34.37 -11.32 -5.48
CA CYS A 94 -35.31 -11.51 -6.59
C CYS A 94 -35.61 -10.20 -7.32
N LEU A 95 -35.79 -9.10 -6.59
CA LEU A 95 -36.04 -7.79 -7.18
C LEU A 95 -34.81 -7.30 -7.95
N LEU A 96 -33.61 -7.37 -7.38
CA LEU A 96 -32.37 -6.92 -8.03
C LEU A 96 -32.01 -7.76 -9.26
N ALA A 97 -32.36 -9.05 -9.27
CA ALA A 97 -32.16 -9.94 -10.41
C ALA A 97 -33.09 -9.64 -11.61
N GLN A 98 -34.20 -8.93 -11.40
CA GLN A 98 -35.04 -8.48 -12.51
C GLN A 98 -34.29 -7.42 -13.32
N ALA A 99 -34.27 -7.60 -14.64
CA ALA A 99 -33.67 -6.64 -15.56
C ALA A 99 -34.33 -5.27 -15.38
N ASP A 100 -33.49 -4.25 -15.17
CA ASP A 100 -33.86 -2.84 -15.15
C ASP A 100 -32.90 -2.14 -16.11
N ASP A 101 -33.44 -1.39 -17.08
CA ASP A 101 -32.66 -0.78 -18.17
C ASP A 101 -31.62 0.25 -17.66
N GLU A 102 -31.75 0.69 -16.40
CA GLU A 102 -30.90 1.70 -15.77
C GLU A 102 -29.79 1.14 -14.85
N ALA A 103 -29.82 -0.17 -14.53
CA ALA A 103 -28.83 -0.76 -13.64
C ALA A 103 -27.56 -1.21 -14.38
N PRO A 104 -26.35 -0.98 -13.82
CA PRO A 104 -25.12 -1.53 -14.40
C PRO A 104 -25.22 -3.05 -14.53
N ALA A 105 -25.01 -3.57 -15.73
CA ALA A 105 -25.07 -5.01 -15.98
C ALA A 105 -23.99 -5.76 -15.18
N GLY A 106 -24.37 -6.83 -14.46
CA GLY A 106 -23.44 -7.78 -13.86
C GLY A 106 -23.14 -7.63 -12.37
N LEU A 107 -23.86 -6.78 -11.62
CA LEU A 107 -23.73 -6.73 -10.15
C LEU A 107 -24.55 -7.86 -9.50
N ALA A 108 -23.91 -8.63 -8.62
CA ALA A 108 -24.55 -9.68 -7.84
C ALA A 108 -24.97 -9.18 -6.47
N PHE A 109 -26.06 -9.75 -5.93
CA PHE A 109 -26.44 -9.55 -4.54
C PHE A 109 -26.00 -10.75 -3.70
N GLU A 110 -25.45 -10.48 -2.52
CA GLU A 110 -24.95 -11.47 -1.59
C GLU A 110 -25.51 -11.22 -0.19
N TYR A 111 -26.03 -12.26 0.46
CA TYR A 111 -26.54 -12.19 1.82
C TYR A 111 -25.60 -12.87 2.83
N ARG A 112 -25.29 -12.17 3.91
CA ARG A 112 -24.50 -12.65 5.06
C ARG A 112 -25.45 -12.88 6.24
N PRO A 113 -25.79 -14.15 6.57
CA PRO A 113 -26.83 -14.45 7.54
C PRO A 113 -26.44 -14.14 8.99
N ILE A 114 -25.18 -14.34 9.37
CA ILE A 114 -24.69 -14.11 10.75
C ILE A 114 -24.86 -12.64 11.17
N PRO A 115 -24.32 -11.65 10.43
CA PRO A 115 -24.50 -10.25 10.76
C PRO A 115 -25.80 -9.63 10.19
N LYS A 116 -26.62 -10.42 9.47
CA LYS A 116 -27.81 -9.94 8.75
C LYS A 116 -27.51 -8.78 7.80
N LEU A 117 -26.52 -8.97 6.92
CA LEU A 117 -26.08 -7.96 5.95
C LEU A 117 -26.39 -8.38 4.51
N GLY A 118 -26.79 -7.42 3.68
CA GLY A 118 -26.84 -7.58 2.22
C GLY A 118 -25.72 -6.78 1.55
N ILE A 119 -25.09 -7.35 0.53
CA ILE A 119 -24.02 -6.72 -0.24
C ILE A 119 -24.45 -6.75 -1.70
N TYR A 120 -24.56 -5.58 -2.32
CA TYR A 120 -24.86 -5.47 -3.75
C TYR A 120 -23.63 -4.94 -4.49
N GLY A 121 -23.09 -5.75 -5.39
CA GLY A 121 -21.82 -5.51 -6.07
C GLY A 121 -20.65 -6.27 -5.45
N ALA A 122 -19.42 -5.91 -5.84
CA ALA A 122 -18.21 -6.62 -5.42
C ALA A 122 -17.49 -5.88 -4.29
N ILE A 123 -17.09 -6.61 -3.25
CA ILE A 123 -16.22 -6.06 -2.20
C ILE A 123 -14.87 -5.69 -2.84
N PRO A 124 -14.37 -4.46 -2.66
CA PRO A 124 -13.09 -4.06 -3.22
C PRO A 124 -11.93 -4.88 -2.61
N ALA A 125 -10.90 -5.13 -3.42
CA ALA A 125 -9.67 -5.74 -2.92
C ALA A 125 -8.99 -4.79 -1.91
N PRO A 126 -8.37 -5.31 -0.83
CA PRO A 126 -7.67 -4.46 0.11
C PRO A 126 -6.57 -3.65 -0.57
N ALA A 127 -6.60 -2.32 -0.39
CA ALA A 127 -5.64 -1.42 -1.03
C ALA A 127 -4.30 -1.35 -0.27
N ARG A 128 -4.21 -1.92 0.94
CA ARG A 128 -3.10 -1.73 1.88
C ARG A 128 -2.67 -3.04 2.54
N ALA A 129 -1.40 -3.11 2.91
CA ALA A 129 -0.84 -4.23 3.67
C ALA A 129 -1.25 -4.23 5.16
N SER A 130 -1.57 -3.06 5.71
CA SER A 130 -2.17 -2.91 7.05
C SER A 130 -3.53 -3.60 7.14
N TYR A 131 -3.98 -3.84 8.37
CA TYR A 131 -5.23 -4.53 8.61
C TYR A 131 -5.91 -4.06 9.89
N VAL A 132 -7.22 -4.28 9.93
CA VAL A 132 -8.06 -4.16 11.12
C VAL A 132 -8.17 -5.54 11.76
N ALA A 133 -7.92 -5.64 13.06
CA ALA A 133 -8.23 -6.85 13.81
C ALA A 133 -9.63 -6.74 14.44
N VAL A 134 -10.49 -7.74 14.27
CA VAL A 134 -11.81 -7.80 14.90
C VAL A 134 -11.81 -8.96 15.89
N ALA A 135 -11.77 -8.63 17.17
CA ALA A 135 -11.73 -9.56 18.28
C ALA A 135 -13.12 -9.71 18.91
N CYS A 136 -13.57 -10.94 19.07
CA CYS A 136 -14.89 -11.28 19.58
C CYS A 136 -14.77 -12.17 20.81
N ALA A 137 -15.39 -11.78 21.93
CA ALA A 137 -15.25 -12.48 23.20
C ALA A 137 -15.81 -13.91 23.17
N GLY A 138 -16.92 -14.13 22.45
CA GLY A 138 -17.54 -15.45 22.34
C GLY A 138 -18.42 -15.57 21.11
N THR A 139 -18.83 -16.78 20.78
CA THR A 139 -19.63 -17.05 19.56
C THR A 139 -20.96 -16.29 19.53
N SER A 140 -21.53 -15.96 20.70
CA SER A 140 -22.75 -15.17 20.81
C SER A 140 -22.62 -13.74 20.29
N ASP A 141 -21.40 -13.20 20.27
CA ASP A 141 -21.11 -11.84 19.81
C ASP A 141 -20.77 -11.78 18.30
N LEU A 142 -20.79 -12.93 17.60
CA LEU A 142 -20.39 -13.03 16.19
C LEU A 142 -21.23 -12.17 15.25
N TYR A 143 -22.53 -11.97 15.51
CA TYR A 143 -23.35 -11.12 14.65
C TYR A 143 -22.81 -9.69 14.58
N CYS A 144 -22.31 -9.17 15.71
CA CYS A 144 -21.79 -7.82 15.81
C CYS A 144 -20.34 -7.74 15.33
N ALA A 145 -19.53 -8.77 15.62
CA ALA A 145 -18.17 -8.88 15.12
C ALA A 145 -18.11 -9.03 13.59
N GLU A 146 -18.94 -9.89 13.00
CA GLU A 146 -19.04 -10.01 11.54
C GLU A 146 -19.61 -8.74 10.90
N GLU A 147 -20.52 -8.02 11.58
CA GLU A 147 -21.01 -6.73 11.08
C GLU A 147 -19.86 -5.72 10.97
N ALA A 148 -18.99 -5.64 11.99
CA ALA A 148 -17.81 -4.79 11.95
C ALA A 148 -16.80 -5.23 10.88
N ALA A 149 -16.54 -6.54 10.78
CA ALA A 149 -15.60 -7.10 9.81
C ALA A 149 -16.04 -6.84 8.37
N VAL A 150 -17.28 -7.21 8.02
CA VAL A 150 -17.82 -7.01 6.67
C VAL A 150 -17.91 -5.52 6.33
N THR A 151 -18.26 -4.66 7.30
CA THR A 151 -18.29 -3.21 7.08
C THR A 151 -16.90 -2.69 6.69
N ALA A 152 -15.85 -3.08 7.42
CA ALA A 152 -14.48 -2.66 7.11
C ALA A 152 -13.99 -3.22 5.75
N GLU A 153 -14.38 -4.45 5.39
CA GLU A 153 -14.06 -5.06 4.09
C GLU A 153 -14.74 -4.33 2.93
N VAL A 154 -16.04 -4.02 3.05
CA VAL A 154 -16.78 -3.26 2.02
C VAL A 154 -16.16 -1.88 1.79
N LEU A 155 -15.57 -1.29 2.82
CA LEU A 155 -14.85 -0.02 2.72
C LEU A 155 -13.41 -0.18 2.19
N GLY A 156 -12.90 -1.42 2.06
CA GLY A 156 -11.61 -1.73 1.43
C GLY A 156 -10.45 -2.00 2.40
N SER A 157 -10.71 -2.23 3.70
CA SER A 157 -9.66 -2.67 4.62
C SER A 157 -9.52 -4.19 4.66
N ARG A 158 -8.28 -4.67 4.82
CA ARG A 158 -8.00 -6.08 5.16
C ARG A 158 -8.44 -6.32 6.61
N VAL A 159 -9.15 -7.42 6.87
CA VAL A 159 -9.62 -7.76 8.22
C VAL A 159 -9.06 -9.10 8.69
N VAL A 160 -8.51 -9.11 9.91
CA VAL A 160 -8.14 -10.33 10.64
C VAL A 160 -9.18 -10.58 11.72
N ARG A 161 -9.81 -11.77 11.68
CA ARG A 161 -10.91 -12.16 12.58
C ARG A 161 -10.37 -13.03 13.71
N LEU A 162 -10.58 -12.60 14.95
CA LEU A 162 -10.14 -13.30 16.17
C LEU A 162 -11.38 -13.69 16.99
N TYR A 163 -11.79 -14.95 16.90
CA TYR A 163 -13.04 -15.42 17.50
C TYR A 163 -12.84 -16.24 18.76
N ASP A 164 -13.80 -16.13 19.68
CA ASP A 164 -13.80 -16.82 20.98
C ASP A 164 -12.55 -16.50 21.83
N VAL A 165 -12.17 -15.22 21.86
CA VAL A 165 -11.01 -14.71 22.61
C VAL A 165 -11.39 -14.04 23.93
N GLY A 166 -12.47 -14.50 24.56
CA GLY A 166 -13.01 -13.92 25.79
C GLY A 166 -12.10 -14.05 27.01
N VAL A 167 -12.31 -13.17 27.99
CA VAL A 167 -11.44 -13.05 29.19
C VAL A 167 -11.50 -14.27 30.11
N ALA A 168 -12.64 -14.99 30.14
CA ALA A 168 -12.76 -16.25 30.88
C ALA A 168 -11.73 -17.30 30.44
N GLY A 169 -11.29 -17.25 29.18
CA GLY A 169 -10.22 -18.06 28.62
C GLY A 169 -9.08 -17.22 28.09
N ILE A 170 -8.51 -16.32 28.91
CA ILE A 170 -7.53 -15.30 28.48
C ILE A 170 -6.34 -15.84 27.66
N HIS A 171 -5.94 -17.10 27.88
CA HIS A 171 -4.90 -17.75 27.07
C HIS A 171 -5.24 -17.81 25.57
N ARG A 172 -6.53 -17.89 25.19
CA ARG A 172 -6.98 -17.84 23.79
C ARG A 172 -6.71 -16.48 23.17
N LEU A 173 -6.93 -15.40 23.92
CA LEU A 173 -6.58 -14.05 23.49
C LEU A 173 -5.07 -13.87 23.36
N LEU A 174 -4.31 -14.36 24.34
CA LEU A 174 -2.84 -14.24 24.36
C LEU A 174 -2.17 -14.98 23.20
N ALA A 175 -2.77 -16.05 22.68
CA ALA A 175 -2.29 -16.74 21.49
C ALA A 175 -2.31 -15.85 20.22
N HIS A 176 -3.08 -14.77 20.23
CA HIS A 176 -3.19 -13.79 19.15
C HIS A 176 -2.52 -12.44 19.49
N ALA A 177 -1.57 -12.43 20.43
CA ALA A 177 -0.90 -11.20 20.83
C ALA A 177 -0.18 -10.50 19.66
N ASP A 178 0.43 -11.25 18.75
CA ASP A 178 1.12 -10.70 17.58
C ASP A 178 0.14 -10.10 16.56
N ASP A 179 -1.01 -10.75 16.35
CA ASP A 179 -2.09 -10.23 15.48
C ASP A 179 -2.66 -8.91 16.03
N LEU A 180 -2.84 -8.82 17.35
CA LEU A 180 -3.29 -7.58 18.01
C LEU A 180 -2.21 -6.49 17.95
N ALA A 181 -0.94 -6.86 18.13
CA ALA A 181 0.18 -5.91 18.10
C ALA A 181 0.46 -5.36 16.69
N GLY A 182 0.16 -6.13 15.64
CA GLY A 182 0.37 -5.75 14.24
C GLY A 182 -0.79 -4.98 13.59
N ALA A 183 -1.95 -4.93 14.23
CA ALA A 183 -3.14 -4.26 13.70
C ALA A 183 -3.00 -2.73 13.67
N ALA A 184 -3.57 -2.09 12.64
CA ALA A 184 -3.64 -0.62 12.54
C ALA A 184 -4.78 -0.03 13.38
N ALA A 185 -5.84 -0.82 13.59
CA ALA A 185 -6.93 -0.55 14.51
C ALA A 185 -7.51 -1.89 14.97
N ILE A 186 -8.05 -1.94 16.19
CA ILE A 186 -8.70 -3.15 16.71
C ILE A 186 -10.16 -2.85 17.05
N VAL A 187 -11.07 -3.72 16.64
CA VAL A 187 -12.45 -3.74 17.13
C VAL A 187 -12.58 -4.83 18.17
N ALA A 188 -12.94 -4.48 19.41
CA ALA A 188 -13.15 -5.42 20.50
C ALA A 188 -14.64 -5.54 20.82
N VAL A 189 -15.24 -6.67 20.47
CA VAL A 189 -16.68 -6.93 20.61
C VAL A 189 -16.91 -7.87 21.79
N ALA A 190 -17.71 -7.42 22.77
CA ALA A 190 -18.02 -8.24 23.94
C ALA A 190 -19.35 -7.86 24.60
N GLY A 191 -20.11 -8.89 24.97
CA GLY A 191 -21.25 -8.78 25.90
C GLY A 191 -20.84 -8.92 27.36
N MET A 192 -21.80 -9.33 28.20
CA MET A 192 -21.65 -9.52 29.64
C MET A 192 -21.10 -8.26 30.34
N GLU A 193 -19.93 -8.33 30.98
CA GLU A 193 -19.21 -7.23 31.61
C GLU A 193 -18.30 -6.44 30.64
N GLY A 194 -18.21 -6.83 29.37
CA GLY A 194 -17.44 -6.11 28.35
C GLY A 194 -15.91 -6.12 28.56
N ALA A 195 -15.38 -7.00 29.41
CA ALA A 195 -14.00 -6.96 29.88
C ALA A 195 -12.94 -7.09 28.77
N LEU A 196 -13.28 -7.70 27.63
CA LEU A 196 -12.36 -7.90 26.51
C LEU A 196 -11.72 -6.57 26.05
N ALA A 197 -12.51 -5.50 25.97
CA ALA A 197 -12.03 -4.19 25.53
C ALA A 197 -10.92 -3.63 26.43
N SER A 198 -11.02 -3.85 27.75
CA SER A 198 -10.01 -3.39 28.71
C SER A 198 -8.70 -4.18 28.57
N VAL A 199 -8.79 -5.51 28.40
CA VAL A 199 -7.62 -6.37 28.23
C VAL A 199 -6.91 -6.06 26.91
N VAL A 200 -7.67 -6.00 25.81
CA VAL A 200 -7.15 -5.65 24.48
C VAL A 200 -6.53 -4.25 24.50
N GLY A 201 -7.19 -3.27 25.13
CA GLY A 201 -6.66 -1.92 25.29
C GLY A 201 -5.32 -1.83 26.04
N GLY A 202 -5.05 -2.77 26.94
CA GLY A 202 -3.75 -2.87 27.63
C GLY A 202 -2.64 -3.53 26.79
N MET A 203 -3.01 -4.28 25.75
CA MET A 203 -2.08 -5.00 24.86
C MET A 203 -1.82 -4.25 23.55
N ALA A 204 -2.77 -3.44 23.10
CA ALA A 204 -2.75 -2.78 21.81
C ALA A 204 -1.79 -1.57 21.76
N LYS A 205 -1.05 -1.45 20.65
CA LYS A 205 -0.28 -0.24 20.31
C LYS A 205 -1.09 0.76 19.48
N CYS A 206 -2.25 0.34 18.97
CA CYS A 206 -3.13 1.11 18.11
C CYS A 206 -4.48 1.40 18.82
N PRO A 207 -5.32 2.28 18.26
CA PRO A 207 -6.65 2.55 18.82
C PRO A 207 -7.53 1.30 18.86
N VAL A 208 -8.28 1.14 19.95
CA VAL A 208 -9.24 0.06 20.17
C VAL A 208 -10.65 0.63 20.18
N ILE A 209 -11.49 0.16 19.28
CA ILE A 209 -12.90 0.49 19.20
C ILE A 209 -13.67 -0.62 19.92
N ALA A 210 -14.19 -0.31 21.11
CA ALA A 210 -14.96 -1.23 21.92
C ALA A 210 -16.44 -1.21 21.51
N VAL A 211 -16.99 -2.39 21.27
CA VAL A 211 -18.38 -2.60 20.86
C VAL A 211 -19.09 -3.42 21.93
N PRO A 212 -19.88 -2.78 22.80
CA PRO A 212 -20.70 -3.51 23.74
C PRO A 212 -21.83 -4.20 22.98
N THR A 213 -22.07 -5.48 23.26
CA THR A 213 -23.22 -6.18 22.70
C THR A 213 -24.34 -6.28 23.73
N SER A 214 -25.57 -6.48 23.25
CA SER A 214 -26.71 -6.76 24.13
C SER A 214 -26.68 -8.17 24.74
N VAL A 215 -25.68 -8.99 24.39
CA VAL A 215 -25.50 -10.35 24.90
C VAL A 215 -25.20 -10.31 26.41
N GLY A 216 -26.00 -11.06 27.15
CA GLY A 216 -25.80 -11.30 28.58
C GLY A 216 -27.13 -11.53 29.29
N TYR A 217 -27.06 -11.81 30.59
CA TYR A 217 -28.23 -12.10 31.40
C TYR A 217 -28.21 -11.33 32.72
N GLY A 218 -29.39 -11.15 33.32
CA GLY A 218 -29.56 -10.50 34.61
C GLY A 218 -28.95 -9.09 34.65
N ALA A 219 -27.79 -8.97 35.29
CA ALA A 219 -27.08 -7.71 35.51
C ALA A 219 -26.43 -7.10 34.25
N SER A 220 -26.48 -7.77 33.09
CA SER A 220 -26.02 -7.18 31.82
C SER A 220 -26.91 -6.02 31.34
N PHE A 221 -28.21 -6.03 31.69
CA PHE A 221 -29.19 -5.02 31.30
C PHE A 221 -29.18 -4.71 29.79
N ASN A 222 -29.25 -5.75 28.94
CA ASN A 222 -29.17 -5.66 27.48
C ASN A 222 -27.93 -4.87 26.98
N GLY A 223 -26.77 -5.14 27.58
CA GLY A 223 -25.50 -4.52 27.20
C GLY A 223 -25.18 -3.21 27.90
N LEU A 224 -26.06 -2.65 28.74
CA LEU A 224 -25.75 -1.44 29.51
C LEU A 224 -24.58 -1.63 30.46
N ALA A 225 -24.44 -2.82 31.07
CA ALA A 225 -23.29 -3.12 31.92
C ALA A 225 -21.98 -3.12 31.11
N ALA A 226 -21.97 -3.79 29.96
CA ALA A 226 -20.82 -3.80 29.05
C ALA A 226 -20.47 -2.38 28.58
N LEU A 227 -21.47 -1.58 28.17
CA LEU A 227 -21.28 -0.19 27.76
C LEU A 227 -20.61 0.65 28.85
N LEU A 228 -21.15 0.62 30.07
CA LEU A 228 -20.61 1.39 31.20
C LEU A 228 -19.21 0.90 31.60
N ALA A 229 -18.98 -0.42 31.58
CA ALA A 229 -17.66 -0.99 31.87
C ALA A 229 -16.61 -0.57 30.83
N MET A 230 -16.95 -0.64 29.53
CA MET A 230 -16.07 -0.20 28.45
C MET A 230 -15.78 1.30 28.51
N LEU A 231 -16.78 2.14 28.84
CA LEU A 231 -16.62 3.59 29.00
C LEU A 231 -15.74 3.95 30.21
N ASN A 232 -15.81 3.16 31.28
CA ASN A 232 -15.00 3.35 32.49
C ASN A 232 -13.63 2.67 32.40
N SER A 233 -13.27 2.07 31.26
CA SER A 233 -11.96 1.45 31.06
C SER A 233 -10.83 2.44 31.29
N CYS A 234 -9.80 2.02 32.02
CA CYS A 234 -8.60 2.84 32.23
C CYS A 234 -7.59 2.76 31.07
N ALA A 235 -7.86 1.93 30.05
CA ALA A 235 -6.99 1.83 28.89
C ALA A 235 -7.18 3.04 27.97
N SER A 236 -6.16 3.91 27.92
CA SER A 236 -6.23 5.21 27.21
C SER A 236 -6.52 5.12 25.71
N GLY A 237 -6.30 3.96 25.08
CA GLY A 237 -6.53 3.74 23.65
C GLY A 237 -7.95 3.28 23.30
N VAL A 238 -8.86 3.16 24.27
CA VAL A 238 -10.20 2.61 24.06
C VAL A 238 -11.23 3.72 23.81
N SER A 239 -11.96 3.60 22.70
CA SER A 239 -13.14 4.40 22.35
C SER A 239 -14.36 3.47 22.23
N VAL A 240 -15.53 3.91 22.69
CA VAL A 240 -16.72 3.03 22.77
C VAL A 240 -17.80 3.49 21.80
N VAL A 241 -18.37 2.54 21.06
CA VAL A 241 -19.57 2.79 20.22
C VAL A 241 -20.85 2.36 20.94
N ASN A 242 -22.00 2.68 20.34
CA ASN A 242 -23.28 2.25 20.88
C ASN A 242 -23.42 0.71 20.92
N ILE A 243 -24.36 0.23 21.72
CA ILE A 243 -24.66 -1.19 21.87
C ILE A 243 -25.07 -1.78 20.51
N ASP A 244 -24.51 -2.94 20.17
CA ASP A 244 -24.76 -3.65 18.90
C ASP A 244 -24.46 -2.81 17.65
N ASN A 245 -23.49 -1.90 17.73
CA ASN A 245 -23.08 -1.05 16.62
C ASN A 245 -21.79 -1.55 15.96
N GLY A 246 -21.83 -2.77 15.42
CA GLY A 246 -20.71 -3.34 14.67
C GLY A 246 -20.40 -2.50 13.42
N PHE A 247 -21.44 -2.00 12.75
CA PHE A 247 -21.32 -1.09 11.62
C PHE A 247 -20.44 0.14 11.93
N GLY A 248 -20.80 0.91 12.97
CA GLY A 248 -20.07 2.11 13.35
C GLY A 248 -18.65 1.82 13.82
N ALA A 249 -18.41 0.63 14.37
CA ALA A 249 -17.08 0.20 14.76
C ALA A 249 -16.20 -0.17 13.56
N GLY A 250 -16.72 -0.97 12.62
CA GLY A 250 -16.03 -1.31 11.38
C GLY A 250 -15.71 -0.08 10.53
N TYR A 251 -16.67 0.86 10.44
CA TYR A 251 -16.47 2.13 9.74
C TYR A 251 -15.34 2.97 10.38
N GLN A 252 -15.35 3.14 11.70
CA GLN A 252 -14.29 3.89 12.39
C GLN A 252 -12.93 3.19 12.30
N ALA A 253 -12.90 1.86 12.40
CA ALA A 253 -11.68 1.10 12.25
C ALA A 253 -11.08 1.24 10.84
N HIS A 254 -11.92 1.21 9.80
CA HIS A 254 -11.50 1.53 8.43
C HIS A 254 -10.97 2.96 8.33
N MET A 255 -11.68 3.95 8.89
CA MET A 255 -11.23 5.35 8.87
C MET A 255 -9.85 5.51 9.54
N ILE A 256 -9.61 4.84 10.66
CA ILE A 256 -8.32 4.88 11.38
C ILE A 256 -7.24 4.17 10.58
N GLU A 257 -7.53 3.00 10.01
CA GLU A 257 -6.60 2.24 9.16
C GLU A 257 -6.23 3.03 7.89
N SER A 258 -7.23 3.60 7.23
CA SER A 258 -7.07 4.51 6.09
C SER A 258 -6.32 5.77 6.47
N ALA A 259 -6.56 6.36 7.64
CA ALA A 259 -5.80 7.51 8.13
C ALA A 259 -4.36 7.15 8.51
N CYS A 260 -4.07 5.90 8.90
CA CYS A 260 -2.71 5.40 9.06
C CYS A 260 -2.03 5.14 7.71
N GLY A 261 -2.79 4.78 6.68
CA GLY A 261 -2.34 4.69 5.28
C GLY A 261 -2.06 6.06 4.67
N VAL A 262 -2.99 7.01 4.83
CA VAL A 262 -2.83 8.42 4.42
C VAL A 262 -1.77 9.09 5.28
N ALA A 263 -1.67 8.85 6.58
CA ALA A 263 -0.52 9.27 7.37
C ALA A 263 0.72 8.38 7.16
N ARG A 264 0.76 7.45 6.20
CA ARG A 264 1.99 6.81 5.69
C ARG A 264 2.31 7.29 4.27
N GLU A 265 1.31 7.75 3.52
CA GLU A 265 1.43 8.43 2.23
C GLU A 265 1.75 9.92 2.39
N GLU A 266 1.03 10.65 3.25
CA GLU A 266 1.29 12.02 3.74
C GLU A 266 2.37 12.06 4.83
N ARG A 267 2.52 11.02 5.69
CA ARG A 267 3.83 10.74 6.32
C ARG A 267 4.70 9.83 5.45
N GLY A 268 4.66 10.05 4.15
CA GLY A 268 5.87 10.06 3.32
C GLY A 268 6.92 11.09 3.79
N GLY A 269 6.67 11.75 4.94
CA GLY A 269 7.65 12.35 5.83
C GLY A 269 8.22 11.43 6.94
N ALA A 270 8.02 10.11 6.91
CA ALA A 270 9.07 9.20 7.37
C ALA A 270 9.91 8.91 6.14
N MET A 271 11.10 9.52 6.05
CA MET A 271 11.95 9.49 4.85
C MET A 271 11.92 8.12 4.18
N ASN A 272 11.36 8.05 2.97
CA ASN A 272 11.38 6.83 2.16
C ASN A 272 12.85 6.44 1.98
N THR A 273 13.29 5.45 2.78
CA THR A 273 14.69 5.11 2.95
C THR A 273 14.91 3.79 2.25
N LEU A 274 15.57 3.81 1.09
CA LEU A 274 15.99 2.57 0.45
C LEU A 274 17.14 1.99 1.27
N ARG A 275 17.05 0.72 1.65
CA ARG A 275 18.10 0.06 2.42
C ARG A 275 18.85 -0.95 1.57
N TRP A 276 20.17 -0.86 1.55
CA TRP A 276 21.04 -1.85 0.89
C TRP A 276 21.88 -2.60 1.92
N ASN A 277 21.80 -3.93 1.90
CA ASN A 277 22.62 -4.80 2.73
C ASN A 277 23.83 -5.26 1.91
N LEU A 278 24.95 -4.60 2.14
CA LEU A 278 26.19 -4.81 1.40
C LEU A 278 27.19 -5.70 2.15
N SER A 279 26.79 -6.30 3.27
CA SER A 279 27.68 -7.01 4.20
C SER A 279 28.28 -8.30 3.63
N GLU A 280 27.55 -8.99 2.74
CA GLU A 280 28.00 -10.23 2.09
C GLU A 280 28.41 -10.01 0.63
N ASN A 281 27.64 -9.23 -0.12
CA ASN A 281 27.92 -8.86 -1.51
C ASN A 281 27.55 -7.40 -1.73
N ALA A 282 28.40 -6.67 -2.44
CA ALA A 282 28.13 -5.30 -2.88
C ALA A 282 28.13 -5.25 -4.42
N THR A 283 27.58 -6.27 -5.07
CA THR A 283 27.50 -6.37 -6.53
C THR A 283 26.25 -5.66 -7.04
N ARG A 284 26.24 -5.28 -8.32
CA ARG A 284 25.04 -4.68 -8.95
C ARG A 284 23.80 -5.56 -8.85
N ALA A 285 23.96 -6.89 -8.91
CA ALA A 285 22.87 -7.83 -8.75
C ALA A 285 22.27 -7.77 -7.33
N GLN A 286 23.12 -7.63 -6.30
CA GLN A 286 22.66 -7.41 -4.92
C GLN A 286 21.91 -6.08 -4.81
N LEU A 287 22.48 -4.98 -5.33
CA LEU A 287 21.85 -3.65 -5.27
C LEU A 287 20.45 -3.67 -5.91
N LEU A 288 20.33 -4.30 -7.07
CA LEU A 288 19.03 -4.46 -7.74
C LEU A 288 18.10 -5.36 -6.94
N GLY A 289 18.58 -6.48 -6.39
CA GLY A 289 17.80 -7.38 -5.55
C GLY A 289 17.22 -6.68 -4.33
N ASP A 290 18.06 -5.98 -3.57
CA ASP A 290 17.65 -5.22 -2.38
C ASP A 290 16.64 -4.13 -2.73
N THR A 291 16.83 -3.46 -3.88
CA THR A 291 15.90 -2.43 -4.35
C THR A 291 14.55 -3.02 -4.73
N LEU A 292 14.55 -4.12 -5.49
CA LEU A 292 13.33 -4.81 -5.92
C LEU A 292 12.52 -5.38 -4.75
N LEU A 293 13.18 -5.85 -3.68
CA LEU A 293 12.52 -6.32 -2.45
C LEU A 293 11.72 -5.22 -1.74
N GLN A 294 12.01 -3.95 -2.03
CA GLN A 294 11.35 -2.78 -1.47
C GLN A 294 10.32 -2.15 -2.44
N LEU A 295 10.10 -2.78 -3.59
CA LEU A 295 9.09 -2.39 -4.57
C LEU A 295 7.90 -3.37 -4.56
N PRO A 296 6.72 -2.96 -5.07
CA PRO A 296 5.55 -3.83 -5.17
C PRO A 296 5.79 -5.07 -6.05
N GLU A 297 4.99 -6.12 -5.82
CA GLU A 297 4.99 -7.30 -6.70
C GLU A 297 4.70 -6.91 -8.16
N GLY A 298 5.42 -7.51 -9.10
CA GLY A 298 5.34 -7.19 -10.53
C GLY A 298 6.21 -6.01 -11.00
N ALA A 299 6.82 -5.24 -10.09
CA ALA A 299 7.71 -4.13 -10.48
C ALA A 299 8.89 -4.57 -11.36
N ARG A 300 9.43 -5.78 -11.12
CA ARG A 300 10.54 -6.31 -11.91
C ARG A 300 10.22 -6.41 -13.41
N GLU A 301 9.07 -6.97 -13.77
CA GLU A 301 8.68 -7.14 -15.17
C GLU A 301 8.47 -5.77 -15.86
N GLN A 302 7.87 -4.82 -15.14
CA GLN A 302 7.66 -3.46 -15.64
C GLN A 302 9.00 -2.75 -15.89
N LEU A 303 9.95 -2.87 -14.96
CA LEU A 303 11.28 -2.28 -15.08
C LEU A 303 12.10 -2.92 -16.20
N GLU A 304 12.04 -4.24 -16.36
CA GLU A 304 12.70 -4.94 -17.47
C GLU A 304 12.11 -4.51 -18.83
N GLN A 305 10.78 -4.35 -18.93
CA GLN A 305 10.13 -3.81 -20.13
C GLN A 305 10.54 -2.35 -20.41
N ALA A 306 10.58 -1.50 -19.39
CA ALA A 306 11.03 -0.12 -19.52
C ALA A 306 12.49 -0.01 -19.96
N ALA A 307 13.38 -0.83 -19.38
CA ALA A 307 14.78 -0.88 -19.76
C ALA A 307 14.99 -1.39 -21.20
N ALA A 308 14.16 -2.33 -21.66
CA ALA A 308 14.16 -2.78 -23.05
C ALA A 308 13.66 -1.69 -24.02
N ALA A 309 12.61 -0.96 -23.64
CA ALA A 309 12.05 0.13 -24.44
C ALA A 309 12.94 1.40 -24.48
N ALA A 310 13.89 1.53 -23.55
CA ALA A 310 14.75 2.70 -23.45
C ALA A 310 15.72 2.90 -24.64
N GLY A 311 15.96 1.85 -25.43
CA GLY A 311 16.75 1.94 -26.67
C GLY A 311 18.27 1.92 -26.49
N VAL A 312 18.80 1.17 -25.51
CA VAL A 312 20.25 1.01 -25.35
C VAL A 312 20.83 0.21 -26.52
N PRO A 313 21.77 0.77 -27.32
CA PRO A 313 22.34 0.08 -28.48
C PRO A 313 23.26 -1.07 -28.08
N GLU A 314 23.16 -2.19 -28.79
CA GLU A 314 24.05 -3.35 -28.64
C GLU A 314 25.39 -3.11 -29.35
N ARG A 315 26.20 -2.20 -28.79
CA ARG A 315 27.57 -1.93 -29.26
C ARG A 315 28.51 -1.68 -28.09
N HIS A 316 29.79 -1.80 -28.36
CA HIS A 316 30.84 -1.42 -27.43
C HIS A 316 31.18 0.07 -27.58
N HIS A 317 31.30 0.79 -26.46
CA HIS A 317 31.65 2.21 -26.41
C HIS A 317 33.11 2.33 -25.94
N HIS A 318 33.92 3.09 -26.68
CA HIS A 318 35.37 3.13 -26.45
C HIS A 318 35.83 4.21 -25.47
N ASN A 319 34.99 5.22 -25.25
CA ASN A 319 35.29 6.37 -24.39
C ASN A 319 34.00 6.87 -23.71
N ILE A 320 34.17 7.74 -22.71
CA ILE A 320 33.06 8.32 -21.95
C ILE A 320 32.15 9.20 -22.82
N GLY A 321 32.68 9.88 -23.84
CA GLY A 321 31.89 10.70 -24.76
C GLY A 321 30.83 9.90 -25.50
N GLU A 322 31.17 8.70 -25.98
CA GLU A 322 30.24 7.79 -26.64
C GLU A 322 29.16 7.25 -25.71
N VAL A 323 29.51 6.98 -24.45
CA VAL A 323 28.55 6.54 -23.42
C VAL A 323 27.57 7.66 -23.07
N LEU A 324 28.07 8.87 -22.83
CA LEU A 324 27.23 10.04 -22.54
C LEU A 324 26.30 10.34 -23.71
N ALA A 325 26.79 10.35 -24.95
CA ALA A 325 25.95 10.57 -26.12
C ALA A 325 24.83 9.53 -26.25
N THR A 326 25.13 8.27 -25.90
CA THR A 326 24.13 7.20 -25.86
C THR A 326 23.08 7.45 -24.77
N ILE A 327 23.49 7.85 -23.56
CA ILE A 327 22.56 8.18 -22.46
C ILE A 327 21.57 9.28 -22.86
N ASP A 328 22.03 10.29 -23.60
CA ASP A 328 21.22 11.43 -24.06
C ASP A 328 20.01 10.97 -24.90
N THR A 329 20.22 9.93 -25.71
CA THR A 329 19.24 9.38 -26.66
C THR A 329 18.22 8.43 -26.02
N LEU A 330 18.43 7.99 -24.77
CA LEU A 330 17.56 7.01 -24.12
C LEU A 330 16.14 7.55 -23.91
N ALA A 331 15.14 6.70 -24.12
CA ALA A 331 13.73 7.02 -23.91
C ALA A 331 13.32 6.86 -22.43
N VAL A 332 13.96 7.62 -21.55
CA VAL A 332 13.76 7.62 -20.09
C VAL A 332 13.75 9.05 -19.53
N SER A 333 13.38 9.21 -18.26
CA SER A 333 13.31 10.52 -17.60
C SER A 333 14.66 11.25 -17.57
N ASP A 334 14.62 12.58 -17.46
CA ASP A 334 15.83 13.39 -17.31
C ASP A 334 16.59 13.08 -16.00
N ARG A 335 15.86 12.68 -14.94
CA ARG A 335 16.45 12.22 -13.67
C ARG A 335 17.30 10.98 -13.89
N VAL A 336 16.76 9.94 -14.52
CA VAL A 336 17.48 8.70 -14.82
C VAL A 336 18.69 8.96 -15.72
N LYS A 337 18.55 9.85 -16.71
CA LYS A 337 19.69 10.27 -17.54
C LYS A 337 20.76 10.98 -16.72
N ALA A 338 20.40 11.86 -15.79
CA ALA A 338 21.35 12.54 -14.93
C ALA A 338 22.10 11.55 -14.01
N ASP A 339 21.37 10.61 -13.40
CA ASP A 339 21.96 9.57 -12.54
C ASP A 339 22.92 8.66 -13.32
N LEU A 340 22.53 8.23 -14.53
CA LEU A 340 23.41 7.45 -15.40
C LEU A 340 24.69 8.22 -15.73
N ARG A 341 24.60 9.50 -16.10
CA ARG A 341 25.78 10.31 -16.39
C ARG A 341 26.70 10.43 -15.19
N ALA A 342 26.16 10.64 -13.99
CA ALA A 342 26.95 10.75 -12.78
C ALA A 342 27.70 9.44 -12.47
N VAL A 343 27.00 8.29 -12.50
CA VAL A 343 27.62 6.96 -12.30
C VAL A 343 28.74 6.71 -13.32
N TYR A 344 28.50 6.97 -14.61
CA TYR A 344 29.52 6.76 -15.64
C TYR A 344 30.68 7.76 -15.58
N THR A 345 30.45 8.97 -15.08
CA THR A 345 31.51 9.95 -14.83
C THR A 345 32.42 9.48 -13.70
N ILE A 346 31.85 8.99 -12.59
CA ILE A 346 32.62 8.40 -11.49
C ILE A 346 33.49 7.24 -11.99
N LEU A 347 32.93 6.39 -12.86
CA LEU A 347 33.68 5.30 -13.48
C LEU A 347 34.82 5.80 -14.35
N ALA A 348 34.57 6.79 -15.22
CA ALA A 348 35.59 7.38 -16.07
C ALA A 348 36.76 7.96 -15.25
N GLU A 349 36.45 8.69 -14.18
CA GLU A 349 37.46 9.24 -13.26
C GLU A 349 38.29 8.15 -12.58
N ALA A 350 37.66 7.06 -12.16
CA ALA A 350 38.34 5.95 -11.51
C ALA A 350 39.25 5.16 -12.45
N GLU A 351 38.80 4.93 -13.69
CA GLU A 351 39.62 4.31 -14.74
C GLU A 351 40.79 5.23 -15.11
N ALA A 352 40.57 6.54 -15.24
CA ALA A 352 41.64 7.52 -15.50
C ALA A 352 42.72 7.47 -14.42
N ALA A 353 42.30 7.43 -13.15
CA ALA A 353 43.22 7.31 -12.03
C ALA A 353 43.99 5.99 -12.04
N ALA A 354 43.34 4.87 -12.37
CA ALA A 354 43.98 3.56 -12.48
C ALA A 354 45.02 3.50 -13.61
N HIS A 355 44.78 4.23 -14.72
CA HIS A 355 45.65 4.27 -15.89
C HIS A 355 46.66 5.44 -15.89
N GLY A 356 46.54 6.38 -14.96
CA GLY A 356 47.39 7.56 -14.88
C GLY A 356 47.23 8.52 -16.07
N CYS A 357 46.05 8.58 -16.69
CA CYS A 357 45.75 9.44 -17.84
C CYS A 357 44.65 10.47 -17.52
N ALA A 358 44.36 11.37 -18.47
CA ALA A 358 43.24 12.31 -18.36
C ALA A 358 41.90 11.58 -18.61
N VAL A 359 40.81 12.03 -17.97
CA VAL A 359 39.46 11.43 -18.11
C VAL A 359 38.96 11.40 -19.55
N GLY A 360 39.33 12.40 -20.37
CA GLY A 360 38.98 12.41 -21.80
C GLY A 360 39.74 11.38 -22.65
N GLU A 361 40.82 10.81 -22.11
CA GLU A 361 41.72 9.86 -22.79
C GLU A 361 41.54 8.42 -22.28
N THR A 362 40.58 8.18 -21.38
CA THR A 362 40.30 6.83 -20.87
C THR A 362 39.67 5.95 -21.93
N HIS A 363 40.28 4.80 -22.16
CA HIS A 363 39.71 3.72 -22.97
C HIS A 363 38.98 2.73 -22.07
N PHE A 364 37.67 2.57 -22.27
CA PHE A 364 36.92 1.54 -21.55
C PHE A 364 37.15 0.18 -22.19
N HIS A 365 37.81 -0.73 -21.47
CA HIS A 365 38.00 -2.11 -21.92
C HIS A 365 36.85 -3.02 -21.47
N GLU A 366 36.24 -2.68 -20.34
CA GLU A 366 35.19 -3.50 -19.74
C GLU A 366 33.90 -2.70 -19.55
N VAL A 367 33.98 -1.42 -19.18
CA VAL A 367 32.82 -0.61 -18.75
C VAL A 367 31.92 -0.14 -19.91
N GLY A 368 32.42 -0.15 -21.16
CA GLY A 368 31.74 0.40 -22.34
C GLY A 368 30.72 -0.50 -23.03
N ASP A 369 30.51 -1.73 -22.55
CA ASP A 369 29.55 -2.66 -23.14
C ASP A 369 28.09 -2.18 -22.95
N GLY A 370 27.31 -2.11 -24.03
CA GLY A 370 25.89 -1.77 -24.00
C GLY A 370 25.06 -2.61 -23.01
N ALA A 371 25.42 -3.88 -22.78
CA ALA A 371 24.78 -4.70 -21.76
C ALA A 371 25.00 -4.16 -20.33
N ARG A 372 26.14 -3.53 -20.05
CA ARG A 372 26.42 -2.90 -18.76
C ARG A 372 25.65 -1.59 -18.60
N ILE A 373 25.51 -0.80 -19.66
CA ILE A 373 24.66 0.40 -19.69
C ILE A 373 23.22 0.03 -19.35
N ARG A 374 22.66 -1.00 -20.01
CA ARG A 374 21.30 -1.48 -19.73
C ARG A 374 21.12 -1.93 -18.28
N ASN A 375 22.11 -2.62 -17.71
CA ASN A 375 22.00 -3.09 -16.32
C ASN A 375 22.09 -1.95 -15.31
N THR A 376 22.92 -0.94 -15.54
CA THR A 376 22.96 0.27 -14.69
C THR A 376 21.66 1.06 -14.85
N LEU A 377 21.14 1.17 -16.07
CA LEU A 377 19.86 1.81 -16.36
C LEU A 377 18.72 1.16 -15.58
N LEU A 378 18.66 -0.18 -15.57
CA LEU A 378 17.63 -0.92 -14.83
C LEU A 378 17.62 -0.57 -13.34
N LEU A 379 18.80 -0.41 -12.73
CA LEU A 379 18.90 0.00 -11.34
C LEU A 379 18.49 1.46 -11.14
N CYS A 380 18.88 2.38 -12.03
CA CYS A 380 18.44 3.78 -11.95
C CYS A 380 16.92 3.90 -12.09
N LEU A 381 16.30 3.12 -12.98
CA LEU A 381 14.84 3.05 -13.10
C LEU A 381 14.20 2.49 -11.83
N ALA A 382 14.78 1.45 -11.23
CA ALA A 382 14.29 0.88 -9.98
C ALA A 382 14.37 1.88 -8.82
N ILE A 383 15.46 2.65 -8.73
CA ILE A 383 15.62 3.72 -7.73
C ILE A 383 14.65 4.87 -7.99
N GLU A 384 14.46 5.28 -9.25
CA GLU A 384 13.46 6.30 -9.59
C GLU A 384 12.05 5.86 -9.20
N GLN A 385 11.67 4.63 -9.52
CA GLN A 385 10.36 4.08 -9.17
C GLN A 385 10.21 3.95 -7.65
N ALA A 386 11.27 3.57 -6.94
CA ALA A 386 11.28 3.53 -5.48
C ALA A 386 11.14 4.94 -4.89
N ASN A 387 11.58 5.98 -5.60
CA ASN A 387 11.57 7.39 -5.21
C ASN A 387 12.02 7.64 -3.76
N PRO A 388 13.22 7.17 -3.36
CA PRO A 388 13.70 7.34 -2.00
C PRO A 388 14.11 8.80 -1.73
N GLN A 389 13.88 9.25 -0.49
CA GLN A 389 14.44 10.50 0.04
C GLN A 389 15.88 10.31 0.51
N ARG A 390 16.23 9.09 0.93
CA ARG A 390 17.61 8.71 1.23
C ARG A 390 17.85 7.23 0.95
N ILE A 391 19.10 6.86 0.71
CA ILE A 391 19.55 5.49 0.56
C ILE A 391 20.58 5.21 1.65
N VAL A 392 20.30 4.24 2.50
CA VAL A 392 21.17 3.83 3.61
C VAL A 392 21.75 2.47 3.33
N ALA A 393 23.06 2.30 3.49
CA ALA A 393 23.73 1.03 3.27
C ALA A 393 24.52 0.56 4.50
N THR A 394 24.75 -0.74 4.63
CA THR A 394 25.79 -1.26 5.53
C THR A 394 27.18 -1.00 4.93
N PRO A 395 28.29 -1.12 5.69
CA PRO A 395 29.62 -1.08 5.13
C PRO A 395 29.78 -2.15 4.04
N ALA A 396 30.43 -1.79 2.95
CA ALA A 396 30.37 -2.58 1.75
C ALA A 396 31.44 -3.69 1.73
N GLN A 397 31.02 -4.90 1.38
CA GLN A 397 31.91 -6.04 1.22
C GLN A 397 32.67 -5.92 -0.10
N THR A 398 33.97 -5.66 -0.01
CA THR A 398 34.86 -5.61 -1.18
C THR A 398 35.31 -7.00 -1.62
N GLY A 399 35.35 -7.93 -0.69
CA GLY A 399 35.98 -9.23 -0.85
C GLY A 399 37.51 -9.17 -0.76
N GLU A 400 38.15 -10.31 -1.03
CA GLU A 400 39.60 -10.50 -1.04
C GLU A 400 40.05 -11.58 -2.03
N GLY A 401 41.34 -11.59 -2.38
CA GLY A 401 41.95 -12.52 -3.33
C GLY A 401 42.40 -11.82 -4.61
N THR A 402 42.34 -12.54 -5.73
CA THR A 402 42.67 -12.02 -7.06
C THR A 402 41.50 -12.22 -8.03
N VAL A 403 41.42 -11.37 -9.05
CA VAL A 403 40.44 -11.45 -10.14
C VAL A 403 41.17 -11.40 -11.48
N MET A 404 40.71 -12.20 -12.44
CA MET A 404 41.20 -12.19 -13.81
C MET A 404 40.35 -11.23 -14.63
N CYS A 405 40.98 -10.24 -15.25
CA CYS A 405 40.32 -9.21 -16.06
C CYS A 405 41.11 -8.95 -17.35
N ALA A 406 40.67 -8.01 -18.18
CA ALA A 406 41.37 -7.62 -19.42
C ALA A 406 42.81 -7.13 -19.19
N HIS A 407 43.12 -6.71 -17.96
CA HIS A 407 44.44 -6.26 -17.52
C HIS A 407 45.28 -7.36 -16.85
N GLY A 408 44.84 -8.63 -16.94
CA GLY A 408 45.47 -9.77 -16.29
C GLY A 408 44.96 -10.00 -14.87
N GLU A 409 45.81 -10.62 -14.04
CA GLU A 409 45.48 -10.92 -12.65
C GLU A 409 45.69 -9.68 -11.77
N LEU A 410 44.63 -9.23 -11.11
CA LEU A 410 44.67 -8.07 -10.22
C LEU A 410 44.23 -8.48 -8.81
N ALA A 411 44.78 -7.79 -7.79
CA ALA A 411 44.30 -7.92 -6.42
C ALA A 411 42.87 -7.37 -6.29
N ILE A 412 42.10 -7.95 -5.37
CA ILE A 412 40.78 -7.46 -4.98
C ILE A 412 40.93 -6.55 -3.74
N PRO A 413 40.37 -5.32 -3.74
CA PRO A 413 39.64 -4.68 -4.84
C PRO A 413 40.55 -4.24 -6.00
N ALA A 414 40.06 -4.38 -7.24
CA ALA A 414 40.78 -3.92 -8.43
C ALA A 414 41.06 -2.39 -8.39
N PRO A 415 42.06 -1.87 -9.12
CA PRO A 415 42.50 -0.47 -9.02
C PRO A 415 41.38 0.58 -9.17
N ALA A 416 40.49 0.42 -10.15
CA ALA A 416 39.36 1.33 -10.33
C ALA A 416 38.36 1.25 -9.15
N THR A 417 38.02 0.04 -8.67
CA THR A 417 37.18 -0.14 -7.48
C THR A 417 37.82 0.50 -6.24
N ALA A 418 39.13 0.29 -6.04
CA ALA A 418 39.88 0.88 -4.93
C ALA A 418 39.89 2.42 -4.98
N ALA A 419 40.05 3.00 -6.18
CA ALA A 419 39.99 4.44 -6.38
C ALA A 419 38.62 5.03 -6.01
N ILE A 420 37.53 4.33 -6.34
CA ILE A 420 36.16 4.75 -5.97
C ILE A 420 35.94 4.63 -4.47
N ILE A 421 36.36 3.53 -3.85
CA ILE A 421 36.24 3.31 -2.40
C ILE A 421 36.95 4.43 -1.62
N ALA A 422 38.14 4.83 -2.07
CA ALA A 422 38.93 5.90 -1.45
C ALA A 422 38.21 7.27 -1.41
N ARG A 423 37.13 7.45 -2.19
CA ARG A 423 36.29 8.65 -2.18
C ARG A 423 35.29 8.69 -1.03
N GLY A 424 35.26 7.66 -0.17
CA GLY A 424 34.50 7.69 1.08
C GLY A 424 33.51 6.54 1.30
N ILE A 425 33.67 5.40 0.61
CA ILE A 425 32.82 4.21 0.86
C ILE A 425 33.39 3.41 2.04
N PRO A 426 32.70 3.29 3.18
CA PRO A 426 33.11 2.40 4.26
C PRO A 426 33.06 0.95 3.81
N THR A 427 34.06 0.16 4.17
CA THR A 427 34.13 -1.25 3.79
C THR A 427 34.09 -2.16 5.00
N ALA A 428 33.46 -3.33 4.87
CA ALA A 428 33.35 -4.30 5.95
C ALA A 428 34.74 -4.73 6.46
N THR A 429 34.89 -4.82 7.78
CA THR A 429 36.16 -5.18 8.43
C THR A 429 36.60 -6.59 8.04
N ARG A 430 35.66 -7.53 8.08
CA ARG A 430 35.88 -8.92 7.63
C ARG A 430 35.70 -9.00 6.12
N LYS A 431 36.73 -9.47 5.41
CA LYS A 431 36.66 -9.75 3.97
C LYS A 431 36.20 -11.17 3.70
N LEU A 432 35.47 -11.35 2.59
CA LEU A 432 35.01 -12.65 2.11
C LEU A 432 35.76 -13.04 0.82
N PRO A 433 36.00 -14.33 0.54
CA PRO A 433 36.69 -14.75 -0.68
C PRO A 433 35.98 -14.31 -1.97
N GLY A 434 36.77 -13.91 -2.97
CA GLY A 434 36.32 -13.53 -4.30
C GLY A 434 35.92 -12.06 -4.42
N GLU A 435 35.67 -11.58 -5.64
CA GLU A 435 35.26 -10.20 -5.88
C GLU A 435 33.81 -10.00 -5.44
N ARG A 436 33.59 -9.09 -4.47
CA ARG A 436 32.26 -8.80 -3.91
C ARG A 436 31.76 -7.41 -4.29
N MET A 437 32.61 -6.58 -4.86
CA MET A 437 32.30 -5.25 -5.37
C MET A 437 33.06 -5.04 -6.68
N THR A 438 32.34 -4.72 -7.75
CA THR A 438 32.93 -4.31 -9.04
C THR A 438 33.03 -2.78 -9.13
N PRO A 439 33.81 -2.23 -10.09
CA PRO A 439 33.88 -0.78 -10.27
C PRO A 439 32.50 -0.15 -10.47
N THR A 440 31.65 -0.78 -11.29
CA THR A 440 30.27 -0.28 -11.55
C THR A 440 29.43 -0.22 -10.29
N SER A 441 29.43 -1.26 -9.45
CA SER A 441 28.68 -1.21 -8.19
C SER A 441 29.25 -0.20 -7.22
N ALA A 442 30.58 -0.03 -7.16
CA ALA A 442 31.20 1.00 -6.33
C ALA A 442 30.75 2.40 -6.75
N ALA A 443 30.69 2.68 -8.05
CA ALA A 443 30.23 3.96 -8.58
C ALA A 443 28.75 4.23 -8.27
N ILE A 444 27.90 3.21 -8.38
CA ILE A 444 26.49 3.29 -8.00
C ILE A 444 26.36 3.59 -6.49
N ILE A 445 27.09 2.85 -5.65
CA ILE A 445 27.08 3.06 -4.20
C ILE A 445 27.53 4.48 -3.85
N LEU A 446 28.61 4.96 -4.46
CA LEU A 446 29.12 6.31 -4.23
C LEU A 446 28.12 7.40 -4.66
N HIS A 447 27.41 7.19 -5.76
CA HIS A 447 26.44 8.16 -6.29
C HIS A 447 25.16 8.21 -5.45
N PHE A 448 24.65 7.05 -5.05
CA PHE A 448 23.29 6.94 -4.50
C PHE A 448 23.22 6.86 -2.97
N VAL A 449 24.23 6.31 -2.27
CA VAL A 449 24.15 6.12 -0.82
C VAL A 449 24.41 7.42 -0.08
N ASP A 450 23.42 7.86 0.70
CA ASP A 450 23.51 9.08 1.52
C ASP A 450 24.18 8.82 2.88
N GLU A 451 23.98 7.62 3.44
CA GLU A 451 24.43 7.29 4.79
C GLU A 451 24.83 5.81 4.90
N PHE A 452 25.91 5.53 5.63
CA PHE A 452 26.30 4.18 5.99
C PHE A 452 25.96 3.90 7.46
N ALA A 453 25.10 2.92 7.71
CA ALA A 453 24.84 2.43 9.06
C ALA A 453 26.06 1.68 9.59
N GLY A 454 26.38 1.80 10.89
CA GLY A 454 27.47 1.06 11.53
C GLY A 454 27.29 -0.46 11.42
N GLU A 455 28.40 -1.21 11.57
CA GLU A 455 28.41 -2.68 11.55
C GLU A 455 27.48 -3.32 12.60
#